data_AF-A0A0R3QEF9-F1
#
_entry.id   AF-A0A0R3QEF9-F1
#
_cell.length_a   1.000
_cell.length_b   1.000
_cell.length_c   1.000
_cell.angle_alpha   90.00
_cell.angle_beta   90.00
_cell.angle_gamma   90.00
#
_symmetry.space_group_name_H-M   'P 1'
#
loop_
_entity.id
_entity.type
_entity.pdbx_description
1 polymer ?
#
loop_
_entity_poly.entity_id
_entity_poly.type
_entity_poly.pdbx_seq_one_letter_code
_entity_poly.pdbx_strand_id
1 'polypeptide(L)'
;MRATAVTAVKFLIVEQWTAIDDLLQSLMTHFLQTITDQDLNVRRVALIAFNSAAHNKPKLIRDLLPVFLPLLYNETVVKKELVREVEMGPFKHTVDDGLDLRKAAFECMYTLLETCLERLDIFEFITHMEDGLKDQHDIKLLTYLMLARLASLCPSQVLQRLDSLCEPLK
;
A
#
# COMPACT_ATOMS: atom_id res chain seq x y z
N MET A 1 -15.53 -4.02 -16.32
CA MET A 1 -16.57 -3.21 -15.64
C MET A 1 -16.19 -2.87 -14.20
N ARG A 2 -15.79 -3.83 -13.34
CA ARG A 2 -15.37 -3.56 -11.94
C ARG A 2 -14.20 -2.56 -11.82
N ALA A 3 -13.08 -2.82 -12.52
CA ALA A 3 -11.94 -1.90 -12.55
C ALA A 3 -12.34 -0.48 -13.03
N THR A 4 -13.19 -0.38 -14.06
CA THR A 4 -13.68 0.91 -14.57
C THR A 4 -14.46 1.69 -13.52
N ALA A 5 -15.30 1.02 -12.73
CA ALA A 5 -16.06 1.67 -11.66
C ALA A 5 -15.14 2.22 -10.57
N VAL A 6 -14.14 1.43 -10.11
CA VAL A 6 -13.17 1.88 -9.10
C VAL A 6 -12.31 3.03 -9.64
N THR A 7 -11.91 2.98 -10.91
CA THR A 7 -11.20 4.09 -11.57
C THR A 7 -12.07 5.35 -11.65
N ALA A 8 -13.36 5.23 -11.96
CA ALA A 8 -14.27 6.37 -11.99
C ALA A 8 -14.38 7.02 -10.59
N VAL A 9 -14.49 6.19 -9.55
CA VAL A 9 -14.49 6.66 -8.16
C VAL A 9 -13.21 7.42 -7.81
N LYS A 10 -12.04 6.93 -8.22
CA LYS A 10 -10.77 7.67 -8.04
C LYS A 10 -10.87 9.10 -8.58
N PHE A 11 -11.42 9.27 -9.78
CA PHE A 11 -11.56 10.59 -10.41
C PHE A 11 -12.62 11.50 -9.75
N LEU A 12 -13.51 10.94 -8.91
CA LEU A 12 -14.43 11.73 -8.07
C LEU A 12 -13.74 12.28 -6.81
N ILE A 13 -12.56 11.79 -6.44
CA ILE A 13 -11.79 12.24 -5.28
C ILE A 13 -10.98 13.50 -5.65
N VAL A 14 -11.69 14.63 -5.77
CA VAL A 14 -11.12 15.97 -6.03
C VAL A 14 -10.89 16.70 -4.71
N GLU A 15 -9.80 17.46 -4.54
CA GLU A 15 -9.40 18.08 -3.24
C GLU A 15 -10.52 18.85 -2.50
N GLN A 16 -11.45 19.48 -3.20
CA GLN A 16 -12.54 20.25 -2.58
C GLN A 16 -13.64 19.32 -2.02
N TRP A 17 -14.12 19.62 -0.81
CA TRP A 17 -15.27 18.92 -0.23
C TRP A 17 -16.56 19.36 -0.93
N THR A 18 -17.39 18.39 -1.30
CA THR A 18 -18.63 18.55 -2.06
C THR A 18 -19.76 17.73 -1.44
N ALA A 19 -21.01 18.02 -1.79
CA ALA A 19 -22.16 17.25 -1.31
C ALA A 19 -22.15 15.76 -1.71
N ILE A 20 -21.29 15.36 -2.66
CA ILE A 20 -21.14 13.97 -3.09
C ILE A 20 -20.32 13.17 -2.07
N ASP A 21 -19.53 13.83 -1.22
CA ASP A 21 -18.60 13.15 -0.30
C ASP A 21 -19.31 12.31 0.77
N ASP A 22 -20.48 12.72 1.24
CA ASP A 22 -21.27 11.95 2.21
C ASP A 22 -21.77 10.63 1.60
N LEU A 23 -22.24 10.68 0.35
CA LEU A 23 -22.62 9.49 -0.41
C LEU A 23 -21.39 8.63 -0.71
N LEU A 24 -20.29 9.27 -1.12
CA LEU A 24 -19.04 8.59 -1.43
C LEU A 24 -18.49 7.83 -0.22
N GLN A 25 -18.56 8.42 0.97
CA GLN A 25 -18.12 7.79 2.22
C GLN A 25 -18.88 6.49 2.48
N SER A 26 -20.21 6.48 2.26
CA SER A 26 -21.04 5.28 2.44
C SER A 26 -20.67 4.15 1.46
N LEU A 27 -20.25 4.50 0.24
CA LEU A 27 -19.90 3.55 -0.81
C LEU A 27 -18.43 3.13 -0.78
N MET A 28 -17.57 3.90 -0.11
CA MET A 28 -16.12 3.70 -0.14
C MET A 28 -15.72 2.32 0.36
N THR A 29 -16.40 1.82 1.40
CA THR A 29 -16.19 0.47 1.92
C THR A 29 -16.37 -0.59 0.83
N HIS A 30 -17.40 -0.49 -0.02
CA HIS A 30 -17.64 -1.44 -1.10
C HIS A 30 -16.58 -1.37 -2.19
N PHE A 31 -16.12 -0.17 -2.54
CA PHE A 31 -15.07 -0.02 -3.54
C PHE A 31 -13.72 -0.52 -3.03
N LEU A 32 -13.37 -0.22 -1.78
CA LEU A 32 -12.12 -0.66 -1.19
C LEU A 32 -12.09 -2.17 -0.93
N GLN A 33 -13.25 -2.81 -0.66
CA GLN A 33 -13.36 -4.27 -0.59
C GLN A 33 -12.92 -4.98 -1.87
N THR A 34 -12.88 -4.30 -3.02
CA THR A 34 -12.36 -4.88 -4.27
C THR A 34 -10.85 -5.17 -4.24
N ILE A 35 -10.14 -4.78 -3.18
CA ILE A 35 -8.77 -5.25 -2.90
C ILE A 35 -8.68 -6.77 -2.75
N THR A 36 -9.78 -7.46 -2.40
CA THR A 36 -9.82 -8.93 -2.30
C THR A 36 -10.34 -9.61 -3.57
N ASP A 37 -10.47 -8.89 -4.69
CA ASP A 37 -10.97 -9.45 -5.96
C ASP A 37 -10.03 -10.53 -6.51
N GLN A 38 -10.55 -11.50 -7.26
CA GLN A 38 -9.70 -12.53 -7.87
C GLN A 38 -8.75 -11.93 -8.92
N ASP A 39 -9.20 -10.89 -9.63
CA ASP A 39 -8.42 -10.23 -10.68
C ASP A 39 -7.41 -9.24 -10.07
N LEU A 40 -6.12 -9.48 -10.32
CA LEU A 40 -5.02 -8.61 -9.88
C LEU A 40 -5.21 -7.16 -10.32
N ASN A 41 -5.69 -6.93 -11.54
CA ASN A 41 -5.90 -5.57 -12.03
C ASN A 41 -6.95 -4.82 -11.20
N VAL A 42 -8.00 -5.50 -10.74
CA VAL A 42 -9.03 -4.89 -9.90
C VAL A 42 -8.43 -4.52 -8.54
N ARG A 43 -7.65 -5.41 -7.92
CA ARG A 43 -6.96 -5.11 -6.65
C ARG A 43 -6.02 -3.92 -6.78
N ARG A 44 -5.25 -3.85 -7.87
CA ARG A 44 -4.32 -2.75 -8.15
C ARG A 44 -5.07 -1.41 -8.23
N VAL A 45 -6.19 -1.38 -8.95
CA VAL A 45 -7.00 -0.16 -9.08
C VAL A 45 -7.63 0.22 -7.74
N ALA A 46 -8.03 -0.76 -6.91
CA ALA A 46 -8.51 -0.53 -5.55
C ALA A 46 -7.45 0.14 -4.67
N LEU A 47 -6.21 -0.35 -4.71
CA LEU A 47 -5.06 0.25 -4.01
C LEU A 47 -4.79 1.68 -4.49
N ILE A 48 -4.79 1.91 -5.80
CA ILE A 48 -4.56 3.25 -6.36
C ILE A 48 -5.68 4.23 -5.96
N ALA A 49 -6.93 3.77 -5.95
CA ALA A 49 -8.07 4.58 -5.50
C ALA A 49 -7.97 4.88 -4.00
N PHE A 50 -7.59 3.88 -3.19
CA PHE A 50 -7.32 4.04 -1.77
C PHE A 50 -6.21 5.07 -1.53
N ASN A 51 -5.10 4.98 -2.25
CA ASN A 51 -4.00 5.93 -2.13
C ASN A 51 -4.47 7.36 -2.44
N SER A 52 -5.25 7.51 -3.51
CA SER A 52 -5.83 8.80 -3.90
C SER A 52 -6.74 9.37 -2.82
N ALA A 53 -7.54 8.51 -2.16
CA ALA A 53 -8.37 8.90 -1.03
C ALA A 53 -7.51 9.30 0.18
N ALA A 54 -6.48 8.52 0.49
CA ALA A 54 -5.55 8.77 1.58
C ALA A 54 -4.80 10.09 1.40
N HIS A 55 -4.44 10.45 0.16
CA HIS A 55 -3.74 11.69 -0.15
C HIS A 55 -4.68 12.90 -0.16
N ASN A 56 -5.79 12.83 -0.91
CA ASN A 56 -6.62 14.00 -1.18
C ASN A 56 -7.72 14.22 -0.14
N LYS A 57 -8.29 13.14 0.43
CA LYS A 57 -9.40 13.19 1.39
C LYS A 57 -9.26 12.12 2.48
N PRO A 58 -8.27 12.23 3.39
CA PRO A 58 -8.03 11.22 4.43
C PRO A 58 -9.28 10.95 5.30
N LYS A 59 -10.14 11.95 5.50
CA LYS A 59 -11.41 11.83 6.25
C LYS A 59 -12.35 10.76 5.70
N LEU A 60 -12.34 10.49 4.39
CA LEU A 60 -13.19 9.46 3.78
C LEU A 60 -12.79 8.04 4.21
N ILE A 61 -11.50 7.82 4.47
CA ILE A 61 -10.96 6.49 4.77
C ILE A 61 -10.55 6.30 6.23
N ARG A 62 -10.45 7.38 7.02
CA ARG A 62 -9.90 7.37 8.38
C ARG A 62 -10.55 6.32 9.29
N ASP A 63 -11.87 6.20 9.22
CA ASP A 63 -12.63 5.26 10.06
C ASP A 63 -12.69 3.85 9.46
N LEU A 64 -12.24 3.69 8.22
CA LEU A 64 -12.15 2.42 7.52
C LEU A 64 -10.77 1.76 7.69
N LEU A 65 -9.75 2.51 8.13
CA LEU A 65 -8.38 2.01 8.28
C LEU A 65 -8.25 0.73 9.11
N PRO A 66 -8.94 0.54 10.26
CA PRO A 66 -8.82 -0.70 11.02
C PRO A 66 -9.22 -1.96 10.23
N VAL A 67 -10.12 -1.82 9.25
CA VAL A 67 -10.56 -2.92 8.38
C VAL A 67 -9.64 -3.07 7.18
N PHE A 68 -9.13 -1.98 6.62
CA PHE A 68 -8.34 -2.00 5.39
C PHE A 68 -6.85 -2.19 5.58
N LEU A 69 -6.26 -1.80 6.72
CA LEU A 69 -4.83 -1.97 6.97
C LEU A 69 -4.38 -3.43 6.87
N PRO A 70 -5.09 -4.42 7.45
CA PRO A 70 -4.72 -5.83 7.27
C PRO A 70 -4.76 -6.28 5.80
N LEU A 71 -5.74 -5.78 5.03
CA LEU A 71 -5.86 -6.09 3.60
C LEU A 71 -4.73 -5.45 2.78
N LEU A 72 -4.36 -4.22 3.11
CA LEU A 72 -3.24 -3.50 2.50
C LEU A 72 -1.92 -4.22 2.77
N TYR A 73 -1.66 -4.58 4.03
CA TYR A 73 -0.45 -5.30 4.43
C TYR A 73 -0.35 -6.69 3.80
N ASN A 74 -1.47 -7.39 3.61
CA ASN A 74 -1.45 -8.64 2.88
C ASN A 74 -1.04 -8.48 1.39
N GLU A 75 -1.25 -7.31 0.80
CA GLU A 75 -0.80 -6.99 -0.56
C GLU A 75 0.66 -6.51 -0.61
N THR A 76 1.37 -6.34 0.52
CA THR A 76 2.83 -6.08 0.54
C THR A 76 3.66 -7.37 0.54
N VAL A 77 3.04 -8.53 0.73
CA VAL A 77 3.73 -9.82 0.82
C VAL A 77 3.99 -10.40 -0.56
N VAL A 78 5.19 -10.94 -0.78
CA VAL A 78 5.54 -11.67 -2.01
C VAL A 78 4.73 -12.97 -2.09
N LYS A 79 3.81 -13.04 -3.06
CA LYS A 79 2.97 -14.20 -3.33
C LYS A 79 3.68 -15.14 -4.29
N LYS A 80 4.21 -16.26 -3.78
CA LYS A 80 5.02 -17.21 -4.56
C LYS A 80 4.25 -17.79 -5.75
N GLU A 81 2.94 -17.91 -5.63
CA GLU A 81 2.04 -18.34 -6.71
C GLU A 81 1.98 -17.36 -7.90
N LEU A 82 2.44 -16.12 -7.74
CA LEU A 82 2.53 -15.10 -8.79
C LEU A 82 3.96 -14.96 -9.35
N VAL A 83 4.92 -15.73 -8.83
CA VAL A 83 6.33 -15.69 -9.25
C VAL A 83 6.65 -16.93 -10.09
N ARG A 84 7.13 -16.71 -11.31
CA ARG A 84 7.49 -17.78 -12.25
C ARG A 84 8.85 -17.56 -12.88
N GLU A 85 9.62 -18.62 -13.08
CA GLU A 85 10.84 -18.58 -13.89
C GLU A 85 10.49 -18.87 -15.34
N VAL A 86 10.88 -17.97 -16.24
CA VAL A 86 10.75 -18.14 -17.69
C VAL A 86 12.13 -18.44 -18.25
N GLU A 87 12.27 -19.61 -18.88
CA GLU A 87 13.50 -19.97 -19.59
C GLU A 87 13.56 -19.26 -20.94
N MET A 88 14.63 -18.51 -21.14
CA MET A 88 14.99 -17.84 -22.39
C MET A 88 16.27 -18.48 -22.95
N GLY A 89 16.17 -19.76 -23.33
CA GLY A 89 17.32 -20.55 -23.79
C GLY A 89 18.28 -20.87 -22.64
N PRO A 90 19.57 -20.46 -22.69
CA PRO A 90 20.50 -20.67 -21.57
C PRO A 90 20.27 -19.71 -20.39
N PHE A 91 19.35 -18.75 -20.52
CA PHE A 91 19.04 -17.76 -19.49
C PHE A 91 17.74 -18.09 -18.77
N LYS A 92 17.67 -17.79 -17.47
CA LYS A 92 16.43 -17.82 -16.68
C LYS A 92 16.06 -16.41 -16.27
N HIS A 93 14.79 -16.06 -16.44
CA HIS A 93 14.25 -14.77 -16.04
C HIS A 93 13.06 -14.96 -15.09
N THR A 94 13.17 -14.44 -13.88
CA THR A 94 12.08 -14.46 -12.91
C THR A 94 11.07 -13.36 -13.23
N VAL A 95 9.83 -13.74 -13.50
CA VAL A 95 8.69 -12.85 -13.69
C VAL A 95 7.82 -12.90 -12.44
N ASP A 96 7.54 -11.73 -11.87
CA ASP A 96 6.68 -11.56 -10.71
C ASP A 96 5.44 -10.76 -11.11
N ASP A 97 4.35 -11.47 -11.37
CA ASP A 97 3.08 -10.88 -11.81
C ASP A 97 2.38 -10.10 -10.66
N GLY A 98 2.87 -10.21 -9.43
CA GLY A 98 2.38 -9.48 -8.25
C GLY A 98 3.14 -8.20 -7.92
N LEU A 99 4.24 -7.92 -8.63
CA LEU A 99 5.14 -6.80 -8.30
C LEU A 99 4.44 -5.43 -8.32
N ASP A 100 3.60 -5.16 -9.31
CA ASP A 100 2.89 -3.89 -9.45
C ASP A 100 1.85 -3.66 -8.33
N LEU A 101 1.27 -4.74 -7.79
CA LEU A 101 0.40 -4.65 -6.61
C LEU A 101 1.20 -4.26 -5.39
N ARG A 102 2.35 -4.93 -5.16
CA ARG A 102 3.20 -4.61 -4.01
C ARG A 102 3.68 -3.18 -4.06
N LYS A 103 4.10 -2.68 -5.23
CA LYS A 103 4.45 -1.27 -5.42
C LYS A 103 3.30 -0.34 -5.01
N ALA A 104 2.09 -0.58 -5.51
CA ALA A 104 0.92 0.22 -5.15
C ALA A 104 0.59 0.14 -3.64
N ALA A 105 0.80 -1.01 -2.99
CA ALA A 105 0.58 -1.18 -1.56
C ALA A 105 1.61 -0.37 -0.74
N PHE A 106 2.89 -0.43 -1.08
CA PHE A 106 3.93 0.37 -0.42
C PHE A 106 3.75 1.88 -0.66
N GLU A 107 3.29 2.30 -1.85
CA GLU A 107 2.90 3.69 -2.10
C GLU A 107 1.78 4.14 -1.17
N CYS A 108 0.75 3.32 -0.97
CA CYS A 108 -0.32 3.60 0.00
C CYS A 108 0.23 3.73 1.42
N MET A 109 1.12 2.82 1.83
CA MET A 109 1.75 2.89 3.16
C MET A 109 2.51 4.20 3.36
N TYR A 110 3.29 4.63 2.36
CA TYR A 110 4.02 5.90 2.40
C TYR A 110 3.06 7.08 2.57
N THR A 111 1.96 7.13 1.81
CA THR A 111 0.97 8.21 1.93
C THR A 111 0.24 8.18 3.28
N LEU A 112 -0.13 7.00 3.79
CA LEU A 112 -0.77 6.88 5.11
C LEU A 112 0.14 7.35 6.25
N LEU A 113 1.46 7.15 6.13
CA LEU A 113 2.43 7.65 7.10
C LEU A 113 2.38 9.19 7.19
N GLU A 114 2.08 9.88 6.08
CA GLU A 114 1.97 11.34 6.04
C GLU A 114 0.60 11.85 6.51
N THR A 115 -0.49 11.17 6.14
CA THR A 115 -1.84 11.71 6.31
C THR A 115 -2.64 11.12 7.47
N CYS A 116 -2.27 9.92 7.93
CA CYS A 116 -3.08 9.11 8.84
C CYS A 116 -2.27 8.45 9.98
N LEU A 117 -1.08 8.97 10.32
CA LEU A 117 -0.17 8.39 11.33
C LEU A 117 -0.87 8.00 12.65
N GLU A 118 -1.78 8.85 13.16
CA GLU A 118 -2.51 8.63 14.42
C GLU A 118 -3.41 7.37 14.43
N ARG A 119 -3.71 6.80 13.27
CA ARG A 119 -4.54 5.61 13.11
C ARG A 119 -3.73 4.34 12.82
N LEU A 120 -2.40 4.45 12.75
CA LEU A 120 -1.51 3.32 12.45
C LEU A 120 -0.97 2.71 13.74
N ASP A 121 -0.94 1.37 13.80
CA ASP A 121 -0.03 0.69 14.73
C ASP A 121 1.38 0.77 14.14
N ILE A 122 2.24 1.55 14.79
CA ILE A 122 3.60 1.82 14.31
C ILE A 122 4.45 0.55 14.30
N PHE A 123 4.25 -0.40 15.22
CA PHE A 123 5.04 -1.63 15.26
C PHE A 123 4.64 -2.61 14.15
N GLU A 124 3.34 -2.73 13.89
CA GLU A 124 2.85 -3.51 12.75
C GLU A 124 3.32 -2.87 11.43
N PHE A 125 3.19 -1.55 11.30
CA PHE A 125 3.65 -0.80 10.14
C PHE A 125 5.16 -1.01 9.87
N ILE A 126 6.00 -0.89 10.91
CA ILE A 126 7.46 -1.13 10.78
C ILE A 126 7.74 -2.57 10.32
N THR A 127 6.95 -3.54 10.77
CA THR A 127 7.13 -4.95 10.38
C THR A 127 6.92 -5.14 8.88
N HIS A 128 5.84 -4.60 8.31
CA HIS A 128 5.60 -4.67 6.87
C HIS A 128 6.55 -3.79 6.05
N MET A 129 6.97 -2.65 6.60
CA MET A 129 8.01 -1.82 5.98
C MET A 129 9.36 -2.57 5.91
N GLU A 130 9.74 -3.31 6.95
CA GLU A 130 10.99 -4.08 6.99
C GLU A 130 11.07 -5.08 5.83
N ASP A 131 9.95 -5.74 5.50
CA ASP A 131 9.87 -6.65 4.35
C ASP A 131 10.16 -5.93 3.02
N GLY A 132 9.75 -4.67 2.89
CA GLY A 132 10.05 -3.83 1.74
C GLY A 132 11.54 -3.55 1.53
N LEU A 133 12.36 -3.56 2.59
CA LEU A 133 13.82 -3.41 2.49
C LEU A 133 14.48 -4.62 1.80
N LYS A 134 13.80 -5.76 1.80
CA LYS A 134 14.28 -7.04 1.23
C LYS A 134 13.72 -7.30 -0.18
N ASP A 135 12.80 -6.46 -0.68
CA ASP A 135 12.09 -6.65 -1.97
C ASP A 135 12.87 -6.08 -3.19
N GLN A 136 12.21 -5.89 -4.34
CA GLN A 136 12.77 -5.33 -5.56
C GLN A 136 13.23 -3.88 -5.40
N HIS A 137 14.16 -3.45 -6.25
CA HIS A 137 14.86 -2.17 -6.15
C HIS A 137 13.93 -0.96 -5.94
N ASP A 138 12.86 -0.83 -6.72
CA ASP A 138 11.92 0.29 -6.62
C ASP A 138 11.20 0.33 -5.25
N ILE A 139 10.82 -0.83 -4.72
CA ILE A 139 10.19 -0.95 -3.40
C ILE A 139 11.20 -0.61 -2.31
N LYS A 140 12.46 -1.07 -2.43
CA LYS A 140 13.52 -0.72 -1.47
C LYS A 140 13.74 0.78 -1.38
N LEU A 141 13.81 1.48 -2.52
CA LEU A 141 13.98 2.93 -2.56
C LEU A 141 12.85 3.66 -1.83
N LEU A 142 11.59 3.27 -2.09
CA LEU A 142 10.45 3.84 -1.38
C LEU A 142 10.48 3.53 0.12
N THR A 143 10.94 2.33 0.48
CA THR A 143 11.07 1.90 1.87
C THR A 143 12.14 2.68 2.62
N TYR A 144 13.26 3.04 1.98
CA TYR A 144 14.25 3.94 2.58
C TYR A 144 13.67 5.32 2.90
N LEU A 145 12.83 5.86 2.00
CA LEU A 145 12.13 7.12 2.26
C LEU A 145 11.14 7.00 3.43
N MET A 146 10.39 5.90 3.51
CA MET A 146 9.50 5.61 4.64
C MET A 146 10.29 5.52 5.95
N LEU A 147 11.41 4.80 5.96
CA LEU A 147 12.26 4.65 7.15
C LEU A 147 12.82 5.98 7.63
N ALA A 148 13.35 6.81 6.71
CA ALA A 148 13.86 8.13 7.05
C ALA A 148 12.77 9.03 7.67
N ARG A 149 11.54 8.94 7.16
CA ARG A 149 10.38 9.66 7.69
C ARG A 149 9.92 9.10 9.03
N LEU A 150 9.93 7.79 9.23
CA LEU A 150 9.62 7.18 10.53
C LEU A 150 10.67 7.53 11.59
N ALA A 151 11.94 7.62 11.22
CA ALA A 151 12.99 8.02 12.14
C ALA A 151 12.80 9.46 12.67
N SER A 152 12.18 10.35 11.88
CA SER A 152 11.86 11.71 12.32
C SER A 152 10.53 11.79 13.09
N LEU A 153 9.52 11.01 12.70
CA LEU A 153 8.18 11.05 13.32
C LEU A 153 8.07 10.20 14.60
N CYS A 154 8.72 9.04 14.64
CA CYS A 154 8.59 8.02 15.68
C CYS A 154 9.96 7.44 16.09
N PRO A 155 10.91 8.28 16.57
CA PRO A 155 12.29 7.86 16.81
C PRO A 155 12.43 6.74 17.84
N SER A 156 11.59 6.73 18.87
CA SER A 156 11.66 5.72 19.94
C SER A 156 11.20 4.34 19.48
N GLN A 157 10.19 4.24 18.62
CA GLN A 157 9.74 2.99 18.02
C GLN A 157 10.77 2.45 17.02
N VAL A 158 11.35 3.33 16.19
CA VAL A 158 12.43 2.95 15.28
C VAL A 158 13.65 2.44 16.04
N LEU A 159 14.04 3.13 17.13
CA LEU A 159 15.17 2.71 17.96
C LEU A 159 14.98 1.30 18.54
N GLN A 160 13.76 0.93 18.92
CA GLN A 160 13.44 -0.41 19.43
C GLN A 160 13.54 -1.52 18.37
N ARG A 161 13.49 -1.18 17.08
CA ARG A 161 13.60 -2.11 15.95
C ARG A 161 14.89 -1.92 15.16
N LEU A 162 15.84 -1.12 15.68
CA LEU A 162 17.03 -0.72 14.93
C LEU A 162 17.86 -1.92 14.46
N ASP A 163 18.04 -2.93 15.32
CA ASP A 163 18.83 -4.10 14.98
C ASP A 163 18.26 -4.86 13.77
N SER A 164 16.94 -5.03 13.70
CA SER A 164 16.28 -5.70 12.57
C SER A 164 16.27 -4.85 11.31
N LEU A 165 16.16 -3.52 11.45
CA LEU A 165 16.19 -2.58 10.34
C LEU A 165 17.59 -2.40 9.74
N CYS A 166 18.66 -2.64 10.53
CA CYS A 166 20.03 -2.53 10.06
C CYS A 166 20.51 -3.72 9.23
N GLU A 167 19.97 -4.93 9.42
CA GLU A 167 20.40 -6.10 8.64
C GLU A 167 20.19 -5.95 7.12
N PRO A 168 19.01 -5.50 6.63
CA PRO A 168 18.77 -5.31 5.20
C PRO A 168 19.56 -4.17 4.54
N LEU A 169 20.18 -3.29 5.34
CA LEU A 169 20.93 -2.12 4.90
C LEU A 169 22.44 -2.38 4.71
N LYS A 170 22.92 -3.56 5.12
CA LYS A 170 24.30 -4.01 4.93
C LYS A 170 24.52 -4.51 3.51
#